data_AF-A0A511ZEW2-F1
#
_entry.id   AF-A0A511ZEW2-F1
#
_cell.length_a   1.000
_cell.length_b   1.000
_cell.length_c   1.000
_cell.angle_alpha   90.00
_cell.angle_beta   90.00
_cell.angle_gamma   90.00
#
_symmetry.space_group_name_H-M   'P 1'
#
loop_
_entity.id
_entity.type
_entity.pdbx_description
1 polymer ?
#
loop_
_entity_poly.entity_id
_entity_poly.type
_entity_poly.pdbx_seq_one_letter_code
_entity_poly.pdbx_strand_id
1 'polypeptide(L)'
;MNKKTIFLSIGIFTILLAIFVAGKFFTEEKNESEIVSEIMEYAYEKYLIYAYMAGDNSLYFEIDDTEDYHQFQEDITQRLDKRNLLGKYELEIKQTSDEEHRAERLKIDIEGMISDYLEEHNLNNIDVEFNDDSKLDIRLHLSDDSDLSAEELNKMMEDFLDVEIYEDK
;
A
#
# COMPACT_ATOMS: atom_id res chain seq x y z
N MET A 1 -25.40 -48.49 -17.93
CA MET A 1 -24.99 -47.27 -17.20
C MET A 1 -25.96 -47.06 -16.04
N ASN A 2 -25.52 -47.20 -14.79
CA ASN A 2 -26.42 -47.24 -13.62
C ASN A 2 -27.00 -45.85 -13.33
N LYS A 3 -28.33 -45.75 -13.17
CA LYS A 3 -29.06 -44.49 -12.90
C LYS A 3 -28.48 -43.70 -11.72
N LYS A 4 -27.92 -44.39 -10.70
CA LYS A 4 -27.23 -43.77 -9.55
C LYS A 4 -26.01 -42.92 -9.93
N THR A 5 -25.27 -43.31 -10.97
CA THR A 5 -24.08 -42.60 -11.45
C THR A 5 -24.43 -41.27 -12.13
N ILE A 6 -25.59 -41.24 -12.81
CA ILE A 6 -26.08 -40.04 -13.53
C ILE A 6 -26.59 -39.00 -12.53
N PHE A 7 -27.29 -39.41 -11.47
CA PHE A 7 -27.74 -38.49 -10.42
C PHE A 7 -26.58 -37.91 -9.61
N LEU A 8 -25.52 -38.69 -9.35
CA LEU A 8 -24.33 -38.22 -8.66
C LEU A 8 -23.57 -37.18 -9.51
N SER A 9 -23.44 -37.41 -10.83
CA SER A 9 -22.74 -36.46 -11.71
C SER A 9 -23.49 -35.14 -11.87
N ILE A 10 -24.83 -35.17 -11.95
CA ILE A 10 -25.66 -33.96 -12.04
C ILE A 10 -25.57 -33.15 -10.74
N GLY A 11 -25.63 -33.82 -9.58
CA GLY A 11 -25.53 -33.16 -8.27
C GLY A 11 -24.19 -32.48 -8.04
N ILE A 12 -23.09 -33.14 -8.39
CA ILE A 12 -21.73 -32.56 -8.32
C ILE A 12 -21.62 -31.35 -9.26
N PHE A 13 -22.17 -31.46 -10.47
CA PHE A 13 -22.13 -30.37 -11.44
C PHE A 13 -22.91 -29.13 -10.95
N THR A 14 -24.08 -29.30 -10.33
CA THR A 14 -24.85 -28.20 -9.77
C THR A 14 -24.18 -27.55 -8.54
N ILE A 15 -23.47 -28.32 -7.72
CA ILE A 15 -22.70 -27.79 -6.58
C ILE A 15 -21.51 -26.98 -7.10
N LEU A 16 -20.77 -27.49 -8.09
CA LEU A 16 -19.68 -26.75 -8.73
C LEU A 16 -20.18 -25.47 -9.40
N LEU A 17 -21.34 -25.51 -10.06
CA LEU A 17 -21.96 -24.32 -10.64
C LEU A 17 -22.36 -23.32 -9.56
N ALA A 18 -22.91 -23.78 -8.44
CA ALA A 18 -23.28 -22.92 -7.31
C ALA A 18 -22.05 -22.29 -6.65
N ILE A 19 -20.93 -23.01 -6.51
CA ILE A 19 -19.67 -22.47 -5.99
C ILE A 19 -19.08 -21.45 -6.97
N PHE A 20 -19.10 -21.72 -8.27
CA PHE A 20 -18.60 -20.79 -9.29
C PHE A 20 -19.46 -19.52 -9.39
N VAL A 21 -20.78 -19.67 -9.29
CA VAL A 21 -21.73 -18.54 -9.28
C VAL A 21 -21.63 -17.75 -7.98
N ALA A 22 -21.59 -18.41 -6.82
CA ALA A 22 -21.40 -17.75 -5.53
C ALA A 22 -20.04 -17.04 -5.45
N GLY A 23 -18.96 -17.66 -5.94
CA GLY A 23 -17.64 -17.03 -6.03
C GLY A 23 -17.60 -15.79 -6.93
N LYS A 24 -18.49 -15.70 -7.94
CA LYS A 24 -18.70 -14.48 -8.73
C LYS A 24 -19.53 -13.40 -8.03
N PHE A 25 -20.31 -13.75 -7.01
CA PHE A 25 -21.18 -12.81 -6.28
C PHE A 25 -20.51 -12.20 -5.03
N PHE A 26 -19.35 -12.71 -4.61
CA PHE A 26 -18.62 -12.22 -3.43
C PHE A 26 -17.34 -11.42 -3.76
N THR A 27 -17.04 -11.17 -5.03
CA THR A 27 -16.03 -10.15 -5.37
C THR A 27 -16.72 -8.81 -5.33
N GLU A 28 -16.56 -8.08 -4.23
CA GLU A 28 -16.89 -6.66 -4.18
C GLU A 28 -16.16 -5.99 -5.36
N GLU A 29 -16.93 -5.32 -6.22
CA GLU A 29 -16.39 -4.72 -7.43
C GLU A 29 -15.55 -3.52 -6.98
N LYS A 30 -14.22 -3.71 -6.93
CA LYS A 30 -13.31 -2.68 -6.45
C LYS A 30 -13.51 -1.40 -7.26
N ASN A 31 -13.61 -0.28 -6.55
CA ASN A 31 -13.73 1.00 -7.22
C ASN A 31 -12.39 1.42 -7.85
N GLU A 32 -12.42 2.42 -8.74
CA GLU A 32 -11.23 2.87 -9.47
C GLU A 32 -10.10 3.32 -8.55
N SER A 33 -10.43 4.02 -7.45
CA SER A 33 -9.45 4.49 -6.47
C SER A 33 -8.75 3.31 -5.78
N GLU A 34 -9.50 2.27 -5.39
CA GLU A 34 -8.93 1.06 -4.78
C GLU A 34 -7.99 0.34 -5.76
N ILE A 35 -8.39 0.24 -7.03
CA ILE A 35 -7.56 -0.39 -8.07
C ILE A 35 -6.26 0.40 -8.27
N VAL A 36 -6.32 1.73 -8.27
CA VAL A 36 -5.13 2.58 -8.43
C VAL A 36 -4.22 2.48 -7.21
N SER A 37 -4.79 2.51 -6.00
CA SER A 37 -4.04 2.28 -4.76
C SER A 37 -3.28 0.95 -4.80
N GLU A 38 -3.91 -0.14 -5.24
CA GLU A 38 -3.24 -1.44 -5.39
C GLU A 38 -2.10 -1.44 -6.41
N ILE A 39 -2.21 -0.65 -7.48
CA ILE A 39 -1.14 -0.53 -8.48
C ILE A 39 0.05 0.24 -7.89
N MET A 40 -0.23 1.30 -7.12
CA MET A 40 0.81 2.09 -6.43
C MET A 40 1.49 1.30 -5.32
N GLU A 41 0.71 0.60 -4.49
CA GLU A 41 1.20 -0.30 -3.43
C GLU A 41 2.10 -1.39 -4.01
N TYR A 42 1.66 -2.05 -5.10
CA TYR A 42 2.52 -3.00 -5.80
C TYR A 42 3.82 -2.38 -6.29
N ALA A 43 3.76 -1.17 -6.84
CA ALA A 43 4.93 -0.49 -7.37
C ALA A 43 5.92 -0.18 -6.24
N TYR A 44 5.42 0.34 -5.12
CA TYR A 44 6.16 0.57 -3.88
C TYR A 44 6.82 -0.71 -3.36
N GLU A 45 6.06 -1.80 -3.17
CA GLU A 45 6.59 -3.06 -2.64
C GLU A 45 7.65 -3.70 -3.52
N LYS A 46 7.45 -3.67 -4.84
CA LYS A 46 8.33 -4.39 -5.77
C LYS A 46 9.60 -3.62 -6.10
N TYR A 47 9.48 -2.31 -6.28
CA TYR A 47 10.56 -1.48 -6.80
C TYR A 47 11.15 -0.54 -5.73
N LEU A 48 10.60 -0.54 -4.51
CA LEU A 48 10.97 0.36 -3.40
C LEU A 48 10.93 1.84 -3.83
N ILE A 49 9.85 2.22 -4.49
CA ILE A 49 9.72 3.53 -5.15
C ILE A 49 8.72 4.43 -4.43
N TYR A 50 8.91 5.73 -4.59
CA TYR A 50 7.87 6.67 -4.20
C TYR A 50 6.81 6.76 -5.30
N ALA A 51 5.53 6.64 -4.92
CA ALA A 51 4.40 6.72 -5.83
C ALA A 51 3.28 7.57 -5.24
N TYR A 52 2.69 8.45 -6.04
CA TYR A 52 1.52 9.21 -5.61
C TYR A 52 0.63 9.60 -6.79
N MET A 53 -0.63 9.93 -6.46
CA MET A 53 -1.58 10.48 -7.42
C MET A 53 -1.44 12.01 -7.45
N ALA A 54 -1.01 12.55 -8.59
CA ALA A 54 -0.83 13.98 -8.82
C ALA A 54 -2.12 14.59 -9.41
N GLY A 55 -3.11 14.82 -8.56
CA GLY A 55 -4.45 15.23 -9.01
C GLY A 55 -5.23 14.10 -9.68
N ASP A 56 -6.40 14.39 -10.27
CA ASP A 56 -7.40 13.36 -10.56
C ASP A 56 -6.98 12.30 -11.59
N ASN A 57 -6.04 12.60 -12.50
CA ASN A 57 -5.74 11.76 -13.66
C ASN A 57 -4.23 11.60 -13.94
N SER A 58 -3.35 11.81 -12.95
CA SER A 58 -1.91 11.61 -13.14
C SER A 58 -1.33 10.73 -12.04
N LEU A 59 -0.55 9.73 -12.45
CA LEU A 59 0.18 8.85 -11.54
C LEU A 59 1.67 9.17 -11.68
N TYR A 60 2.26 9.54 -10.56
CA TYR A 60 3.67 9.84 -10.47
C TYR A 60 4.41 8.69 -9.80
N PHE A 61 5.52 8.30 -10.40
CA PHE A 61 6.42 7.27 -9.90
C PHE A 61 7.86 7.78 -9.93
N GLU A 62 8.56 7.71 -8.81
CA GLU A 62 10.00 7.97 -8.74
C GLU A 62 10.76 6.70 -8.42
N ILE A 63 11.43 6.16 -9.44
CA ILE A 63 12.11 4.89 -9.37
C ILE A 63 13.62 5.07 -9.21
N ASP A 64 14.25 4.07 -8.59
CA ASP A 64 15.68 4.03 -8.40
C ASP A 64 16.43 3.96 -9.75
N ASP A 65 17.60 4.59 -9.86
CA ASP A 65 18.43 4.56 -11.07
C ASP A 65 19.06 3.18 -11.34
N THR A 66 19.07 2.31 -10.34
CA THR A 66 19.41 0.89 -10.45
C THR A 66 18.29 0.03 -11.01
N GLU A 67 17.04 0.51 -11.00
CA GLU A 67 15.88 -0.18 -11.58
C GLU A 67 15.81 0.02 -13.10
N ASP A 68 15.34 -1.00 -13.82
CA ASP A 68 15.14 -0.90 -15.27
C ASP A 68 13.87 -0.09 -15.57
N TYR A 69 14.06 1.13 -16.07
CA TYR A 69 12.98 2.05 -16.45
C TYR A 69 11.95 1.42 -17.39
N HIS A 70 12.41 0.70 -18.42
CA HIS A 70 11.53 0.14 -19.44
C HIS A 70 10.72 -1.01 -18.87
N GLN A 71 11.36 -1.86 -18.07
CA GLN A 71 10.69 -2.94 -17.38
C GLN A 71 9.62 -2.40 -16.40
N PHE A 72 9.96 -1.37 -15.63
CA PHE A 72 9.03 -0.70 -14.72
C PHE A 72 7.82 -0.13 -15.48
N GLN A 73 8.09 0.68 -16.51
CA GLN A 73 7.06 1.30 -17.32
C GLN A 73 6.12 0.26 -17.95
N GLU A 74 6.67 -0.85 -18.47
CA GLU A 74 5.88 -1.93 -19.06
C GLU A 74 4.99 -2.61 -18.01
N ASP A 75 5.50 -2.91 -16.82
CA ASP A 75 4.77 -3.58 -15.75
C ASP A 75 3.58 -2.72 -15.27
N ILE A 76 3.80 -1.42 -15.03
CA ILE A 76 2.72 -0.49 -14.63
C ILE A 76 1.69 -0.34 -15.76
N THR A 77 2.14 -0.20 -17.00
CA THR A 77 1.25 -0.09 -18.17
C THR A 77 0.36 -1.33 -18.30
N GLN A 78 0.93 -2.52 -18.17
CA GLN A 78 0.17 -3.78 -18.24
C GLN A 78 -0.86 -3.90 -17.11
N ARG A 79 -0.56 -3.38 -15.91
CA ARG A 79 -1.48 -3.41 -14.77
C ARG A 79 -2.67 -2.49 -14.97
N LEU A 80 -2.43 -1.28 -15.48
CA LEU A 80 -3.48 -0.35 -15.85
C LEU A 80 -4.35 -0.90 -16.97
N ASP A 81 -3.74 -1.51 -17.99
CA ASP A 81 -4.46 -2.12 -19.11
C ASP A 81 -5.38 -3.27 -18.67
N LYS A 82 -4.88 -4.18 -17.82
CA LYS A 82 -5.67 -5.28 -17.24
C LYS A 82 -6.90 -4.81 -16.46
N ARG A 83 -6.93 -3.55 -16.05
CA ARG A 83 -8.01 -2.93 -15.28
C ARG A 83 -8.81 -1.90 -16.09
N ASN A 84 -8.58 -1.80 -17.41
CA ASN A 84 -9.18 -0.79 -18.30
C ASN A 84 -8.95 0.67 -17.84
N LEU A 85 -7.80 0.92 -17.23
CA LEU A 85 -7.38 2.26 -16.79
C LEU A 85 -6.30 2.86 -17.72
N LEU A 86 -5.83 2.08 -18.70
CA LEU A 86 -4.87 2.57 -19.68
C LEU A 86 -5.44 3.76 -20.46
N GLY A 87 -4.73 4.88 -20.45
CA GLY A 87 -5.15 6.13 -21.11
C GLY A 87 -6.13 6.98 -20.31
N LYS A 88 -6.59 6.53 -19.13
CA LYS A 88 -7.27 7.40 -18.16
C LYS A 88 -6.28 8.23 -17.34
N TYR A 89 -5.14 7.62 -17.03
CA TYR A 89 -4.08 8.23 -16.24
C TYR A 89 -2.88 8.58 -17.13
N GLU A 90 -2.34 9.78 -16.95
CA GLU A 90 -1.02 10.16 -17.41
C GLU A 90 0.03 9.56 -16.48
N LEU A 91 1.07 8.94 -17.04
CA LEU A 91 2.16 8.35 -16.27
C LEU A 91 3.37 9.26 -16.31
N GLU A 92 3.73 9.79 -15.15
CA GLU A 92 4.97 10.52 -14.94
C GLU A 92 5.95 9.64 -14.19
N ILE A 93 7.03 9.24 -14.86
CA ILE A 93 8.05 8.36 -14.27
C ILE A 93 9.37 9.13 -14.25
N LYS A 94 9.94 9.30 -13.07
CA LYS A 94 11.24 9.91 -12.86
C LYS A 94 12.22 8.86 -12.33
N GLN A 95 13.42 8.81 -12.89
CA GLN A 95 14.54 8.07 -12.29
C GLN A 95 15.40 9.02 -11.47
N THR A 96 15.75 8.61 -10.26
CA THR A 96 16.66 9.37 -9.38
C THR A 96 17.74 8.48 -8.79
N SER A 97 18.97 8.98 -8.80
CA SER A 97 20.11 8.40 -8.06
C SER A 97 20.34 9.09 -6.72
N ASP A 98 19.51 10.09 -6.39
CA ASP A 98 19.80 11.03 -5.30
C ASP A 98 19.26 10.47 -3.97
N GLU A 99 20.14 9.78 -3.22
CA GLU A 99 19.83 9.20 -1.90
C GLU A 99 19.21 10.22 -0.95
N GLU A 100 19.60 11.50 -1.04
CA GLU A 100 19.13 12.57 -0.17
C GLU A 100 17.63 12.85 -0.40
N HIS A 101 17.19 12.88 -1.66
CA HIS A 101 15.77 13.02 -2.00
C HIS A 101 14.93 11.80 -1.61
N ARG A 102 15.53 10.60 -1.58
CA ARG A 102 14.83 9.39 -1.11
C ARG A 102 14.64 9.40 0.40
N ALA A 103 15.67 9.78 1.15
CA ALA A 103 15.59 9.91 2.59
C ALA A 103 14.54 10.95 3.02
N GLU A 104 14.46 12.08 2.31
CA GLU A 104 13.48 13.12 2.58
C GLU A 104 12.03 12.68 2.29
N ARG A 105 11.82 11.78 1.33
CA ARG A 105 10.49 11.21 1.07
C ARG A 105 10.10 10.11 2.04
N LEU A 106 11.04 9.21 2.36
CA LEU A 106 10.83 8.23 3.42
C LEU A 106 10.50 8.91 4.74
N LYS A 107 11.11 10.07 5.01
CA LYS A 107 10.71 10.95 6.12
C LYS A 107 9.22 11.26 6.01
N ILE A 108 8.76 11.94 4.95
CA ILE A 108 7.35 12.32 4.72
C ILE A 108 6.39 11.13 4.89
N ASP A 109 6.73 9.96 4.35
CA ASP A 109 5.87 8.77 4.44
C ASP A 109 5.74 8.30 5.90
N ILE A 110 6.85 8.26 6.65
CA ILE A 110 6.83 7.93 8.08
C ILE A 110 6.06 9.01 8.86
N GLU A 111 6.15 10.29 8.48
CA GLU A 111 5.37 11.36 9.11
C GLU A 111 3.86 11.13 8.95
N GLY A 112 3.44 10.77 7.73
CA GLY A 112 2.05 10.43 7.43
C GLY A 112 1.57 9.22 8.23
N MET A 113 2.33 8.13 8.21
CA MET A 113 2.01 6.90 8.92
C MET A 113 1.84 7.12 10.44
N ILE A 114 2.72 7.92 11.06
CA ILE A 114 2.61 8.26 12.49
C ILE A 114 1.38 9.12 12.74
N SER A 115 1.12 10.12 11.90
CA SER A 115 -0.03 11.01 12.04
C SER A 115 -1.35 10.25 11.93
N ASP A 116 -1.48 9.37 10.95
CA ASP A 116 -2.65 8.52 10.74
C ASP A 116 -2.88 7.59 11.94
N TYR A 117 -1.82 6.94 12.44
CA TYR A 117 -1.90 6.09 13.63
C TYR A 117 -2.39 6.88 14.87
N LEU A 118 -1.86 8.07 15.10
CA LEU A 118 -2.30 8.91 16.22
C LEU A 118 -3.77 9.31 16.10
N GLU A 119 -4.24 9.66 14.89
CA GLU A 119 -5.64 10.00 14.63
C GLU A 119 -6.57 8.80 14.85
N GLU A 120 -6.24 7.61 14.30
CA GLU A 120 -7.02 6.37 14.46
C GLU A 120 -7.20 5.98 15.93
N HIS A 121 -6.20 6.25 16.75
CA HIS A 121 -6.20 5.97 18.18
C HIS A 121 -6.72 7.13 19.06
N ASN A 122 -7.23 8.21 18.46
CA ASN A 122 -7.72 9.43 19.13
C ASN A 122 -6.67 10.13 20.02
N LEU A 123 -5.40 10.05 19.63
CA LEU A 123 -4.25 10.64 20.34
C LEU A 123 -3.93 12.04 19.85
N ASN A 124 -4.97 12.88 19.73
CA ASN A 124 -4.89 14.24 19.16
C ASN A 124 -4.12 15.25 20.03
N ASN A 125 -3.65 14.81 21.20
CA ASN A 125 -2.91 15.60 22.18
C ASN A 125 -1.39 15.32 22.13
N ILE A 126 -0.95 14.62 21.09
CA ILE A 126 0.45 14.34 20.79
C ILE A 126 0.84 15.15 19.56
N ASP A 127 1.74 16.11 19.76
CA ASP A 127 2.33 16.87 18.66
C ASP A 127 3.52 16.10 18.10
N VAL A 128 3.62 16.01 16.78
CA VAL A 128 4.76 15.39 16.10
C VAL A 128 5.66 16.49 15.54
N GLU A 129 6.92 16.51 15.97
CA GLU A 129 7.96 17.41 15.47
C GLU A 129 8.99 16.59 14.69
N PHE A 130 9.29 17.07 13.49
CA PHE A 130 10.29 16.46 12.62
C PHE A 130 11.47 17.41 12.47
N ASN A 131 12.68 16.89 12.64
CA ASN A 131 13.87 17.69 12.37
C ASN A 131 14.11 17.81 10.86
N ASP A 132 14.35 19.02 10.37
CA ASP A 132 14.64 19.30 8.95
C ASP A 132 16.05 18.87 8.51
N ASP A 133 16.91 18.51 9.46
CA ASP A 133 18.21 17.94 9.13
C ASP A 133 18.05 16.54 8.52
N SER A 134 18.94 16.15 7.59
CA SER A 134 18.91 14.90 6.80
C SER A 134 19.00 13.58 7.60
N LYS A 135 18.81 13.63 8.91
CA LYS A 135 18.67 12.47 9.79
C LYS A 135 17.20 12.36 10.18
N LEU A 136 16.64 11.17 9.99
CA LEU A 136 15.31 10.80 10.48
C LEU A 136 15.30 10.91 12.03
N ASP A 137 14.96 12.09 12.56
CA ASP A 137 14.78 12.39 13.99
C ASP A 137 13.34 12.85 14.18
N ILE A 138 12.52 11.96 14.75
CA ILE A 138 11.10 12.17 15.00
C ILE A 138 10.92 12.37 16.50
N ARG A 139 10.26 13.47 16.89
CA ARG A 139 9.96 13.78 18.28
C ARG A 139 8.47 13.84 18.48
N LEU A 140 7.99 13.12 19.48
CA LEU A 140 6.61 13.15 19.91
C LEU A 140 6.52 13.94 21.21
N HIS A 141 5.67 14.96 21.22
CA HIS A 141 5.44 15.80 22.38
C HIS A 141 4.06 15.52 22.97
N LEU A 142 4.04 15.00 24.19
CA LEU A 142 2.82 14.80 24.97
C LEU A 142 2.42 16.12 25.62
N SER A 143 1.15 16.50 25.46
CA SER A 143 0.57 17.62 26.19
C SER A 143 0.58 17.39 27.71
N ASP A 144 0.67 18.46 28.49
CA ASP A 144 0.67 18.41 29.97
C ASP A 144 -0.61 17.79 30.57
N ASP A 145 -1.70 17.73 29.79
CA ASP A 145 -2.99 17.14 30.15
C ASP A 145 -3.22 15.73 29.58
N SER A 146 -2.18 15.12 29.01
CA SER A 146 -2.24 13.75 28.50
C SER A 146 -2.42 12.72 29.62
N ASP A 147 -3.37 11.81 29.43
CA ASP A 147 -3.52 10.61 30.25
C ASP A 147 -2.46 9.53 29.94
N LEU A 148 -1.70 9.68 28.84
CA LEU A 148 -0.59 8.81 28.47
C LEU A 148 0.74 9.29 29.03
N SER A 149 1.50 8.36 29.60
CA SER A 149 2.90 8.57 29.92
C SER A 149 3.81 8.42 28.69
N ALA A 150 5.00 9.03 28.76
CA ALA A 150 6.02 8.87 27.73
C ALA A 150 6.49 7.41 27.57
N GLU A 151 6.45 6.62 28.64
CA GLU A 151 6.80 5.19 28.61
C GLU A 151 5.75 4.38 27.84
N GLU A 152 4.46 4.67 28.04
CA GLU A 152 3.36 4.05 27.29
C GLU A 152 3.39 4.43 25.82
N LEU A 153 3.63 5.71 25.51
CA LEU A 153 3.76 6.17 24.12
C LEU A 153 4.96 5.52 23.41
N ASN A 154 6.12 5.46 24.07
CA ASN A 154 7.29 4.78 23.49
C ASN A 154 6.99 3.33 23.16
N LYS A 155 6.31 2.61 24.06
CA LYS A 155 5.94 1.22 23.80
C LYS A 155 4.98 1.07 22.63
N MET A 156 3.99 1.97 22.51
CA MET A 156 3.08 1.97 21.36
C MET A 156 3.81 2.23 20.05
N MET A 157 4.80 3.12 20.04
CA MET A 157 5.61 3.40 18.85
C MET A 157 6.59 2.27 18.53
N GLU A 158 7.16 1.61 19.54
CA GLU A 158 7.95 0.39 19.35
C GLU A 158 7.09 -0.71 18.72
N ASP A 159 5.89 -0.98 19.26
CA ASP A 159 4.96 -1.97 18.71
C ASP A 159 4.48 -1.62 17.28
N PHE A 160 4.36 -0.32 16.97
CA PHE A 160 3.99 0.16 15.63
C PHE A 160 5.13 0.02 14.60
N LEU A 161 6.37 0.28 15.01
CA LEU A 161 7.56 0.24 14.16
C LEU A 161 8.26 -1.12 14.17
N ASP A 162 7.79 -2.10 14.94
CA ASP A 162 8.42 -3.42 15.02
C ASP A 162 8.25 -4.18 13.69
N VAL A 163 9.31 -4.17 12.89
CA VAL A 163 9.40 -4.91 11.63
C VAL A 163 10.04 -6.26 11.91
N GLU A 164 9.26 -7.35 11.84
CA GLU A 164 9.81 -8.72 11.88
C GLU A 164 10.64 -9.01 10.62
N ILE A 165 11.96 -9.03 10.75
CA ILE A 165 12.87 -9.53 9.72
C ILE A 165 13.13 -11.02 9.98
N TYR A 166 12.69 -11.88 9.07
CA TYR A 166 13.03 -13.30 9.08
C TYR A 166 13.78 -13.69 7.80
N GLU A 167 14.79 -14.55 7.94
CA GLU A 167 15.40 -15.26 6.81
C GLU A 167 14.62 -16.56 6.58
N ASP A 168 14.08 -16.73 5.38
CA ASP A 168 13.61 -18.03 4.91
C ASP A 168 14.80 -19.01 4.89
N LYS A 169 14.64 -20.15 5.57
CA LYS A 169 15.63 -21.23 5.61
C LYS A 169 15.56 -22.14 4.39
#